data_AF-A0A660UGI5-F1
#
_entry.id   AF-A0A660UGI5-F1
#
_cell.length_a   1.000
_cell.length_b   1.000
_cell.length_c   1.000
_cell.angle_alpha   90.00
_cell.angle_beta   90.00
_cell.angle_gamma   90.00
#
_symmetry.space_group_name_H-M   'P 1'
#
loop_
_entity.id
_entity.type
_entity.pdbx_description
1 polymer ?
#
loop_
_entity_poly.entity_id
_entity_poly.type
_entity_poly.pdbx_seq_one_letter_code
_entity_poly.pdbx_strand_id
1 'polypeptide(L)' 'MTMQSKMKKIRTAVVGAGKMGAIHAKVYDQLDVCELVAVVDADKAKADTLAKAYGCASPGDCAELIATVDA' A
#
# COMPACT_ATOMS: atom_id res chain seq x y z
N MET A 1 14.31 -20.99 22.22
CA MET A 1 14.40 -20.85 20.75
C MET A 1 13.03 -20.41 20.26
N THR A 2 12.74 -19.11 20.29
CA THR A 2 11.39 -18.59 20.00
C THR A 2 11.09 -18.82 18.53
N MET A 3 10.07 -19.63 18.23
CA MET A 3 9.49 -19.73 16.89
C MET A 3 9.08 -18.32 16.46
N GLN A 4 9.82 -17.71 15.54
CA GLN A 4 9.26 -16.63 14.73
C GLN A 4 8.24 -17.28 13.81
N SER A 5 6.99 -17.33 14.27
CA SER A 5 5.84 -17.36 13.37
C SER A 5 6.00 -16.15 12.47
N LYS A 6 6.48 -16.38 11.25
CA LYS A 6 6.66 -15.41 10.18
C LYS A 6 5.27 -14.83 9.90
N MET A 7 4.87 -13.79 10.64
CA MET A 7 3.58 -13.15 10.43
C MET A 7 3.58 -12.67 8.99
N LYS A 8 2.67 -13.23 8.20
CA LYS A 8 2.47 -12.78 6.82
C LYS A 8 2.07 -11.31 6.92
N LYS A 9 2.92 -10.41 6.41
CA LYS A 9 2.59 -9.00 6.33
C LYS A 9 1.30 -8.88 5.54
N ILE A 10 0.36 -8.08 6.05
CA ILE A 10 -0.90 -7.81 5.36
C ILE A 10 -0.57 -6.89 4.20
N ARG A 11 -0.79 -7.39 2.98
CA ARG A 11 -0.58 -6.61 1.76
C ARG A 11 -1.70 -5.59 1.66
N THR A 12 -1.40 -4.33 1.93
CA THR A 12 -2.38 -3.25 1.95
C THR A 12 -2.31 -2.42 0.67
N ALA A 13 -3.47 -2.04 0.14
CA ALA A 13 -3.58 -0.98 -0.85
C ALA A 13 -4.14 0.30 -0.24
N VAL A 14 -3.71 1.44 -0.80
CA VAL A 14 -4.34 2.74 -0.50
C VAL A 14 -5.06 3.23 -1.75
N VAL A 15 -6.39 3.33 -1.67
CA VAL A 15 -7.22 3.97 -2.69
C VAL A 15 -7.42 5.43 -2.30
N GLY A 16 -6.72 6.33 -2.98
CA GLY A 16 -6.72 7.77 -2.80
C GLY A 16 -5.37 8.29 -2.30
N ALA A 17 -4.50 8.77 -3.19
CA ALA A 17 -3.22 9.40 -2.91
C ALA A 17 -3.33 10.88 -2.44
N GLY A 18 -4.48 11.25 -1.84
CA GLY A 18 -4.67 12.54 -1.19
C GLY A 18 -3.97 12.65 0.16
N LYS A 19 -4.28 13.70 0.93
CA LYS A 19 -3.71 13.94 2.27
C LYS A 19 -3.88 12.74 3.21
N MET A 20 -5.07 12.16 3.26
CA MET A 20 -5.36 11.03 4.14
C MET A 20 -4.61 9.78 3.68
N GLY A 21 -4.65 9.44 2.40
CA GLY A 21 -3.93 8.25 1.90
C GLY A 21 -2.43 8.33 2.10
N ALA A 22 -1.82 9.51 2.00
CA ALA A 22 -0.42 9.69 2.31
C ALA A 22 -0.09 9.43 3.79
N ILE A 23 -0.99 9.80 4.72
CA ILE A 23 -0.85 9.50 6.15
C ILE A 23 -0.99 7.99 6.39
N HIS A 24 -2.00 7.34 5.79
CA HIS A 24 -2.18 5.90 5.90
C HIS A 24 -0.98 5.12 5.34
N ALA A 25 -0.50 5.48 4.15
CA ALA A 25 0.69 4.90 3.54
C ALA A 25 1.91 5.02 4.48
N LYS A 26 2.12 6.19 5.09
CA LYS A 26 3.19 6.42 6.06
C LYS A 26 3.08 5.54 7.30
N VAL A 27 1.86 5.36 7.81
CA VAL A 27 1.62 4.53 8.99
C VAL A 27 1.82 3.05 8.64
N TYR A 28 1.31 2.59 7.49
CA TYR A 28 1.50 1.21 7.04
C TYR A 28 2.97 0.85 6.80
N ASP A 29 3.76 1.77 6.25
CA ASP A 29 5.21 1.57 6.06
C ASP A 29 5.98 1.42 7.39
N GLN A 30 5.49 2.07 8.46
CA GLN A 30 6.07 1.95 9.81
C GLN A 30 5.60 0.70 10.58
N LEU A 31 4.58 0.00 10.08
CA LEU A 31 4.03 -1.19 10.73
C LEU A 31 4.70 -2.44 10.15
N ASP A 32 5.47 -3.17 10.96
CA ASP A 32 6.09 -4.44 10.54
C ASP A 32 5.09 -5.52 10.11
N VAL A 33 3.82 -5.35 10.49
CA VAL A 33 2.70 -6.25 10.18
C VAL A 33 2.00 -5.92 8.87
N CYS A 34 2.32 -4.79 8.24
CA CYS A 34 1.72 -4.32 7.00
C CYS A 34 2.79 -4.19 5.91
N GLU A 35 2.37 -4.33 4.66
CA GLU A 35 3.19 -4.07 3.49
C GLU A 35 2.35 -3.32 2.48
N LEU A 36 2.69 -2.06 2.24
CA LEU A 36 2.00 -1.25 1.24
C LEU A 36 2.40 -1.73 -0.15
N VAL A 37 1.54 -2.49 -0.81
CA VAL A 37 1.83 -3.09 -2.11
C VAL A 37 1.37 -2.22 -3.28
N ALA A 38 0.36 -1.38 -3.08
CA ALA A 38 -0.17 -0.54 -4.14
C ALA A 38 -0.86 0.75 -3.65
N VAL A 39 -0.85 1.76 -4.50
CA VAL A 39 -1.60 3.02 -4.33
C VAL A 39 -2.36 3.33 -5.61
N VAL A 40 -3.67 3.53 -5.52
CA VAL A 40 -4.51 3.91 -6.67
C VAL A 40 -5.16 5.26 -6.39
N ASP A 41 -5.24 6.14 -7.37
CA ASP A 41 -5.98 7.40 -7.27
C ASP A 41 -6.59 7.73 -8.63
N ALA A 42 -7.66 8.53 -8.65
CA ALA A 42 -8.22 9.05 -9.89
C ALA A 42 -7.21 9.94 -10.64
N ASP A 43 -6.34 10.62 -9.90
CA ASP A 43 -5.18 11.36 -10.40
C ASP A 43 -3.94 10.46 -10.36
N LYS A 44 -3.66 9.82 -11.50
CA LYS A 44 -2.52 8.91 -11.67
C LYS A 44 -1.19 9.56 -11.30
N ALA A 45 -1.02 10.87 -11.52
CA ALA A 45 0.21 11.57 -11.16
C ALA A 45 0.43 11.60 -9.64
N LYS A 46 -0.65 11.77 -8.86
CA LYS A 46 -0.58 11.67 -7.39
C LYS A 46 -0.28 10.25 -6.93
N ALA A 47 -0.95 9.25 -7.51
CA ALA A 47 -0.72 7.85 -7.22
C ALA A 47 0.74 7.46 -7.47
N ASP A 48 1.28 7.79 -8.66
CA ASP A 48 2.67 7.52 -9.04
C ASP A 48 3.67 8.21 -8.10
N THR A 49 3.39 9.44 -7.68
CA THR A 49 4.26 10.18 -6.76
C THR A 49 4.32 9.50 -5.40
N LEU A 50 3.16 9.10 -4.85
CA LEU A 50 3.09 8.42 -3.56
C LEU A 50 3.69 7.02 -3.64
N ALA A 51 3.40 6.28 -4.72
CA ALA A 51 3.92 4.95 -4.96
C ALA A 51 5.45 4.95 -5.05
N LYS A 52 6.04 5.94 -5.73
CA LYS A 52 7.50 6.13 -5.76
C LYS A 52 8.09 6.44 -4.38
N ALA A 53 7.37 7.18 -3.53
CA ALA A 53 7.86 7.53 -2.19
C ALA A 53 7.96 6.30 -1.26
N TYR A 54 7.07 5.32 -1.43
CA TYR A 54 7.04 4.10 -0.62
C TYR A 54 7.50 2.83 -1.37
N GLY A 55 7.90 2.95 -2.63
CA GLY A 55 8.39 1.83 -3.43
C GLY A 55 7.33 0.78 -3.80
N CYS A 56 6.06 1.19 -3.96
CA CYS A 56 4.94 0.30 -4.26
C CYS A 56 4.39 0.50 -5.68
N ALA A 57 3.40 -0.31 -6.08
CA ALA A 57 2.77 -0.20 -7.39
C ALA A 57 1.71 0.90 -7.45
N SER A 58 1.48 1.46 -8.64
CA SER A 58 0.41 2.45 -8.88
C SER A 58 -0.51 2.02 -10.03
N PRO A 59 -1.34 0.97 -9.84
CA PRO A 59 -2.26 0.54 -10.87
C PRO A 59 -3.24 1.65 -11.26
N GLY A 60 -3.72 1.61 -12.49
CA GLY A 60 -4.65 2.62 -13.01
C GLY A 60 -6.09 2.38 -12.56
N ASP A 61 -6.40 1.14 -12.17
CA ASP A 61 -7.74 0.72 -11.81
C ASP A 61 -7.76 0.00 -10.44
N CYS A 62 -8.82 0.22 -9.68
CA CYS A 62 -9.02 -0.43 -8.37
C CYS A 62 -9.24 -1.95 -8.51
N ALA A 63 -9.75 -2.43 -9.66
CA ALA A 63 -9.95 -3.86 -9.91
C ALA A 63 -8.63 -4.64 -9.90
N GLU A 64 -7.53 -4.01 -10.30
CA GLU A 64 -6.18 -4.62 -10.30
C GLU A 64 -5.69 -4.91 -8.87
N LEU A 65 -6.23 -4.20 -7.87
CA LEU A 65 -5.88 -4.40 -6.46
C LEU A 65 -6.42 -5.71 -5.90
N ILE A 66 -7.62 -6.13 -6.32
CA ILE A 66 -8.36 -7.26 -5.72
C ILE A 66 -7.57 -8.57 -5.77
N ALA A 67 -6.75 -8.77 -6.80
CA ALA A 67 -5.94 -9.98 -6.96
C ALA A 67 -4.64 -9.96 -6.12
N THR A 68 -4.21 -8.79 -5.64
CA THR A 68 -2.86 -8.57 -5.08
C THR A 68 -2.85 -8.15 -3.62
N VAL A 69 -3.97 -7.64 -3.09
CA VAL A 69 -4.06 -7.09 -1.73
C VAL A 69 -4.92 -7.95 -0.80
N ASP A 70 -4.62 -7.89 0.49
CA ASP A 70 -5.38 -8.52 1.57
C ASP A 70 -6.32 -7.51 2.26
N ALA A 71 -6.01 -6.20 2.19
CA ALA A 71 -6.78 -5.10 2.80
C ALA A 71 -6.65 -3.78 2.04
#